data_AF-A0A7W4YK87-F1
#
_entry.id   AF-A0A7W4YK87-F1
#
_cell.length_a   1.000
_cell.length_b   1.000
_cell.length_c   1.000
_cell.angle_alpha   90.00
_cell.angle_beta   90.00
_cell.angle_gamma   90.00
#
_symmetry.space_group_name_H-M   'P 1'
#
loop_
_entity.id
_entity.type
_entity.pdbx_description
1 polymer ?
#
loop_
_entity_poly.entity_id
_entity_poly.type
_entity_poly.pdbx_seq_one_letter_code
_entity_poly.pdbx_strand_id
1 'polypeptide(L)'
;MSASELEMSSVRYPYRDRIFHVEKKAPGVWVVLDESHAELGTLVRVAPEGEEHEPVFGTIPPGETETLREGSDWKTLVGSIINESLDAGAEPGGTGNLGGS
;
A
#
# COMPACT_ATOMS: atom_id res chain seq x y z
N MET A 1 0.68 -17.12 3.28
CA MET A 1 -0.06 -17.03 2.00
C MET A 1 0.97 -16.70 0.92
N SER A 2 0.90 -17.29 -0.26
CA SER A 2 2.03 -17.26 -1.21
C SER A 2 2.07 -15.97 -2.04
N ALA A 3 3.27 -15.40 -2.24
CA ALA A 3 3.57 -14.29 -3.14
C ALA A 3 3.05 -14.48 -4.60
N SER A 4 2.68 -15.71 -4.95
CA SER A 4 2.07 -16.09 -6.22
C SER A 4 0.81 -15.30 -6.58
N GLU A 5 0.06 -14.76 -5.60
CA GLU A 5 -1.12 -13.92 -5.87
C GLU A 5 -0.76 -12.62 -6.63
N LEU A 6 0.37 -12.00 -6.27
CA LEU A 6 0.85 -10.77 -6.89
C LEU A 6 1.38 -10.97 -8.31
N GLU A 7 1.76 -12.20 -8.67
CA GLU A 7 2.26 -12.49 -10.01
C GLU A 7 1.14 -12.54 -11.06
N MET A 8 -0.13 -12.55 -10.61
CA MET A 8 -1.31 -12.28 -11.45
C MET A 8 -1.36 -10.78 -11.78
N SER A 9 -1.62 -10.41 -13.04
CA SER A 9 -1.47 -9.03 -13.53
C SER A 9 -2.15 -7.94 -12.69
N SER A 10 -3.23 -8.27 -11.97
CA SER A 10 -3.91 -7.36 -11.04
C SER A 10 -4.62 -8.16 -9.92
N VAL A 11 -4.55 -7.65 -8.69
CA VAL A 11 -5.24 -8.18 -7.52
C VAL A 11 -6.22 -7.13 -7.01
N ARG A 12 -7.51 -7.51 -6.87
CA ARG A 12 -8.50 -6.70 -6.15
C ARG A 12 -8.29 -6.87 -4.66
N TYR A 13 -8.16 -5.77 -3.93
CA TYR A 13 -7.86 -5.74 -2.51
C TYR A 13 -8.98 -5.01 -1.74
N PRO A 14 -9.97 -5.74 -1.19
CA PRO A 14 -11.00 -5.16 -0.34
C PRO A 14 -10.41 -4.67 0.99
N TYR A 15 -10.69 -3.41 1.37
CA TYR A 15 -10.20 -2.82 2.61
C TYR A 15 -11.16 -1.74 3.13
N ARG A 16 -11.61 -1.85 4.39
CA ARG A 16 -12.52 -0.90 5.07
C ARG A 16 -13.68 -0.43 4.17
N ASP A 17 -14.45 -1.38 3.65
CA ASP A 17 -15.62 -1.16 2.77
C ASP A 17 -15.33 -0.57 1.38
N ARG A 18 -14.05 -0.39 1.02
CA ARG A 18 -13.61 0.06 -0.31
C ARG A 18 -12.85 -1.05 -1.03
N ILE A 19 -12.68 -0.89 -2.34
CA ILE A 19 -11.88 -1.79 -3.16
C ILE A 19 -10.69 -1.02 -3.71
N PHE A 20 -9.50 -1.52 -3.41
CA PHE A 20 -8.24 -1.05 -3.93
C PHE A 20 -7.72 -2.06 -4.96
N HIS A 21 -6.73 -1.63 -5.73
CA HIS A 21 -6.12 -2.45 -6.77
C HIS A 21 -4.62 -2.53 -6.52
N VAL A 22 -4.06 -3.73 -6.62
CA VAL A 22 -2.61 -3.95 -6.63
C VAL A 22 -2.25 -4.45 -8.02
N GLU A 23 -1.63 -3.60 -8.82
CA GLU A 23 -1.34 -3.88 -10.22
C GLU A 23 0.14 -4.12 -10.46
N LYS A 24 0.48 -5.20 -11.17
CA LYS A 24 1.86 -5.49 -11.53
C LYS A 24 2.32 -4.56 -12.65
N LYS A 25 3.36 -3.77 -12.39
CA LYS A 25 4.01 -2.92 -13.41
C LYS A 25 5.22 -3.60 -14.04
N ALA A 26 6.00 -4.28 -13.21
CA ALA A 26 7.18 -5.03 -13.63
C ALA A 26 7.37 -6.25 -12.71
N PRO A 27 8.24 -7.22 -13.06
CA PRO A 27 8.58 -8.31 -12.16
C PRO A 27 9.09 -7.78 -10.82
N GLY A 28 8.41 -8.10 -9.71
CA GLY A 28 8.79 -7.59 -8.40
C GLY A 28 8.34 -6.16 -8.09
N VAL A 29 7.54 -5.52 -8.93
CA VAL A 29 7.07 -4.14 -8.72
C VAL A 29 5.58 -4.06 -8.99
N TRP A 30 4.85 -3.57 -7.99
CA TRP A 30 3.40 -3.40 -8.01
C TRP A 30 3.03 -2.00 -7.55
N VAL A 31 2.04 -1.39 -8.19
CA VAL A 31 1.43 -0.15 -7.71
C VAL A 31 0.15 -0.45 -6.96
N VAL A 32 -0.08 0.29 -5.88
CA VAL A 32 -1.33 0.27 -5.12
C VAL A 32 -2.16 1.45 -5.60
N LEU A 33 -3.38 1.19 -6.05
CA LEU A 33 -4.30 2.18 -6.59
C LEU A 33 -5.60 2.20 -5.81
N ASP A 34 -6.24 3.36 -5.74
CA ASP A 34 -7.62 3.48 -5.24
C ASP A 34 -8.67 3.06 -6.27
N GLU A 35 -9.94 3.21 -5.92
CA GLU A 35 -11.09 2.89 -6.80
C GLU A 35 -11.12 3.71 -8.10
N SER A 36 -10.54 4.92 -8.08
CA SER A 36 -10.42 5.82 -9.24
C SER A 36 -9.18 5.54 -10.09
N HIS A 37 -8.39 4.53 -9.71
CA HIS A 37 -7.06 4.21 -10.26
C HIS A 37 -6.00 5.31 -10.02
N ALA A 38 -6.18 6.13 -8.98
CA ALA A 38 -5.13 7.03 -8.52
C ALA A 38 -4.05 6.24 -7.76
N GLU A 39 -2.77 6.54 -8.02
CA GLU A 39 -1.66 5.87 -7.37
C GLU A 39 -1.48 6.33 -5.92
N LEU A 40 -1.48 5.36 -5.00
CA LEU A 40 -1.31 5.57 -3.56
C LEU A 40 0.11 5.25 -3.08
N GLY A 41 0.86 4.50 -3.87
CA GLY A 41 2.24 4.10 -3.58
C GLY A 41 2.63 2.82 -4.30
N THR A 42 3.86 2.38 -4.09
CA THR A 42 4.44 1.20 -4.74
C THR A 42 4.82 0.15 -3.70
N LEU A 43 4.48 -1.11 -3.99
CA LEU A 43 5.01 -2.29 -3.34
C LEU A 43 6.13 -2.86 -4.21
N VAL A 44 7.31 -3.07 -3.65
CA VAL A 44 8.46 -3.65 -4.34
C VAL A 44 8.90 -4.93 -3.64
N ARG A 45 9.40 -5.91 -4.39
CA ARG A 45 10.11 -7.07 -3.85
C ARG A 45 11.56 -6.69 -3.65
N VAL A 46 11.98 -6.59 -2.40
CA VAL A 46 13.35 -6.24 -1.99
C VAL A 46 14.26 -7.46 -2.08
N ALA A 47 13.78 -8.61 -1.62
CA ALA A 47 14.51 -9.87 -1.72
C ALA A 47 13.57 -11.00 -2.17
N PRO A 48 14.00 -11.87 -3.12
CA PRO A 48 13.21 -13.03 -3.52
C PRO A 48 13.13 -14.09 -2.42
N GLU A 49 14.12 -14.14 -1.53
CA GLU A 49 14.22 -15.07 -0.41
C GLU A 49 14.94 -14.35 0.74
N GLY A 50 14.21 -14.05 1.82
CA GLY A 50 14.72 -13.45 3.05
C GLY A 50 15.26 -14.49 4.02
N GLU A 51 15.57 -14.07 5.25
CA GLU A 51 16.18 -14.94 6.27
C GLU A 51 15.32 -16.16 6.63
N GLU A 52 14.00 -16.03 6.52
CA GLU A 52 13.03 -17.11 6.80
C GLU A 52 12.63 -17.90 5.53
N HIS A 53 13.38 -17.74 4.44
CA HIS A 53 13.06 -18.30 3.12
C HIS A 53 11.75 -17.78 2.50
N GLU A 54 11.25 -16.65 2.99
CA GLU A 54 10.08 -15.96 2.46
C GLU A 54 10.49 -14.70 1.69
N PRO A 55 9.77 -14.32 0.62
CA PRO A 55 10.08 -13.10 -0.10
C PRO A 55 9.88 -11.88 0.79
N VAL A 56 10.82 -10.93 0.73
CA VAL A 56 10.75 -9.65 1.44
C VAL A 56 10.25 -8.59 0.50
N PHE A 57 9.23 -7.87 0.93
CA PHE A 57 8.66 -6.74 0.22
C PHE A 57 8.94 -5.45 0.96
N GLY A 58 8.87 -4.33 0.25
CA GLY A 58 8.96 -3.00 0.81
C GLY A 58 7.95 -2.04 0.19
N THR A 59 7.63 -0.97 0.92
CA THR A 59 6.70 0.07 0.47
C THR A 59 7.45 1.35 0.13
N ILE A 60 7.18 1.91 -1.04
CA ILE A 60 7.67 3.21 -1.51
C ILE A 60 6.46 4.15 -1.60
N PRO A 61 6.36 5.18 -0.75
CA PRO A 61 5.29 6.17 -0.83
C PRO A 61 5.34 7.00 -2.13
N PRO A 62 4.24 7.71 -2.47
CA PRO A 62 4.23 8.63 -3.61
C PRO A 62 5.31 9.72 -3.47
N GLY A 63 6.15 9.86 -4.50
CA GLY A 63 7.21 10.86 -4.54
C GLY A 63 8.55 10.45 -3.91
N GLU A 64 8.60 9.28 -3.26
CA GLU A 64 9.84 8.71 -2.71
C GLU A 64 10.50 7.74 -3.70
N THR A 65 11.79 7.46 -3.48
CA THR A 65 12.55 6.47 -4.28
C THR A 65 13.02 5.26 -3.47
N GLU A 66 12.93 5.32 -2.14
CA GLU A 66 13.44 4.29 -1.23
C GLU A 66 12.31 3.63 -0.43
N THR A 67 12.55 2.41 0.05
CA THR A 67 11.62 1.67 0.90
C THR A 67 11.58 2.27 2.31
N LEU A 68 10.40 2.60 2.80
CA LEU A 68 10.22 3.09 4.19
C LEU A 68 9.89 1.97 5.18
N ARG A 69 9.26 0.90 4.70
CA ARG A 69 8.86 -0.26 5.51
C ARG A 69 9.13 -1.52 4.71
N GLU A 70 9.57 -2.57 5.38
CA GLU A 70 9.86 -3.87 4.77
C GLU A 70 9.28 -5.01 5.60
N GLY A 71 8.96 -6.12 4.94
CA GLY A 71 8.46 -7.33 5.60
C GLY A 71 7.97 -8.39 4.62
N SER A 72 7.72 -9.60 5.13
CA SER A 72 7.30 -10.75 4.32
C SER A 72 5.80 -10.76 4.02
N ASP A 73 4.98 -10.05 4.83
CA ASP A 73 3.53 -9.96 4.62
C ASP A 73 3.14 -8.74 3.79
N TRP A 74 3.07 -8.95 2.47
CA TRP A 74 2.73 -7.89 1.53
C TRP A 74 1.34 -7.27 1.76
N LYS A 75 0.37 -8.02 2.32
CA LYS A 75 -0.99 -7.52 2.57
C LYS A 75 -0.99 -6.46 3.66
N THR A 76 -0.20 -6.64 4.72
CA THR A 76 0.02 -5.63 5.78
C THR A 76 0.72 -4.40 5.24
N LEU A 77 1.70 -4.57 4.35
CA LEU A 77 2.40 -3.47 3.69
C LEU A 77 1.47 -2.65 2.77
N VAL A 78 0.65 -3.31 1.95
CA VAL A 78 -0.39 -2.63 1.14
C VAL A 78 -1.39 -1.90 2.03
N GLY A 79 -1.84 -2.51 3.13
CA GLY A 79 -2.71 -1.85 4.10
C GLY A 79 -2.06 -0.61 4.73
N SER A 80 -0.74 -0.61 4.92
CA SER A 80 0.00 0.56 5.41
C SER A 80 -0.02 1.70 4.40
N ILE A 81 0.27 1.42 3.12
CA ILE A 81 0.16 2.41 2.02
C ILE A 81 -1.23 3.04 1.98
N ILE A 82 -2.28 2.20 2.05
CA ILE A 82 -3.67 2.67 2.03
C ILE A 82 -3.95 3.58 3.23
N ASN A 83 -3.56 3.17 4.44
CA ASN A 83 -3.79 3.99 5.64
C ASN A 83 -3.06 5.33 5.55
N GLU A 84 -1.79 5.35 5.15
CA GLU A 84 -1.01 6.58 5.01
C GLU A 84 -1.67 7.55 4.02
N SER A 85 -2.20 7.04 2.91
CA SER A 85 -2.95 7.86 1.95
C SER A 85 -4.27 8.40 2.52
N LEU A 86 -5.02 7.58 3.27
CA LEU A 86 -6.28 7.99 3.89
C LEU A 86 -6.04 9.03 5.01
N ASP A 87 -4.98 8.86 5.80
CA ASP A 87 -4.56 9.80 6.83
C ASP A 87 -4.06 11.13 6.21
N ALA A 88 -3.35 11.09 5.08
CA ALA A 88 -2.93 12.30 4.38
C ALA A 88 -4.09 13.09 3.76
N GLY A 89 -5.16 12.39 3.34
CA GLY A 89 -6.40 13.00 2.84
C GLY A 89 -7.37 13.46 3.94
N ALA A 90 -7.15 13.03 5.19
CA ALA A 90 -7.86 13.54 6.34
C ALA A 90 -7.25 14.88 6.74
N GLU A 91 -7.78 15.98 6.16
CA GLU A 91 -7.45 17.32 6.66
C GLU A 91 -7.65 17.36 8.19
N PRO A 92 -6.77 18.02 8.98
CA PRO A 92 -7.05 18.33 10.38
C PRO A 92 -8.12 19.43 10.47
N GLY A 93 -9.32 19.16 9.97
CA GLY A 93 -10.46 20.06 9.91
C GLY A 93 -11.49 19.72 10.97
N GLY A 94 -11.11 19.83 12.24
CA GLY A 94 -12.00 19.55 13.37
C GLY A 94 -11.63 20.27 14.67
N THR A 95 -11.00 21.45 14.58
CA THR A 95 -10.87 22.33 15.75
C THR A 95 -11.66 23.61 15.53
N GLY A 96 -12.58 23.89 16.45
CA GLY A 96 -13.00 25.25 16.77
C GLY A 96 -14.34 25.73 16.20
N ASN A 97 -15.46 25.18 16.68
CA ASN A 97 -16.59 26.06 16.97
C ASN A 97 -17.30 25.62 18.27
N LEU A 98 -16.64 25.90 19.40
CA LEU A 98 -17.37 26.05 20.66
C LEU A 98 -18.14 27.37 20.56
N GLY A 99 -19.34 27.27 19.99
CA GLY A 99 -20.28 28.37 19.94
C GLY A 99 -20.61 28.82 21.35
N GLY A 100 -20.29 30.06 21.65
CA GLY A 100 -20.85 30.76 22.80
C GLY A 100 -22.35 30.94 22.61
N SER A 101 -23.10 30.64 23.67
CA SER A 101 -24.31 31.33 24.10
C SER A 101 -24.58 30.96 25.54
#